data_AF-A0A927UWY9-F1
#
_entry.id   AF-A0A927UWY9-F1
#
_cell.length_a   1.000
_cell.length_b   1.000
_cell.length_c   1.000
_cell.angle_alpha   90.00
_cell.angle_beta   90.00
_cell.angle_gamma   90.00
#
_symmetry.space_group_name_H-M   'P 1'
#
loop_
_entity.id
_entity.type
_entity.pdbx_description
1 polymer ?
#
loop_
_entity_poly.entity_id
_entity_poly.type
_entity_poly.pdbx_seq_one_letter_code
_entity_poly.pdbx_strand_id
1 'polypeptide(L)'
;MIFNKKGTQDVYEIEEEDGVIVNEDKLFALKAANDFSMEITKNLLEEEQGTANAIKKVKDTYNEIITNSNMISETVNLSKTDLKNVMEISRDFEESVIGIKQVSSKTVNNMDETVKSIKVVENNFNDIKNIMKSFMVSFDEIKETMGNIIGIAEQTNLLALNASIEASRAGEHGKGFSVVADSINELAKQTKDLVGNVNIKMDLLQDNVDVLNNSMKGTYSVLGKANKQVENAKQVIKEVDDYVGDVSGVNEKIVSAIRKCDQQFERMVADVKDSNKSSEQMLVDISNLSNQLTNRNVMFEDLTEMQSQVKKLQKKLKRV
;
A
#
# COMPACT_ATOMS: atom_id res chain seq x y z
N MET A 1 46.55 41.19 -41.91
CA MET A 1 47.05 42.58 -41.81
C MET A 1 48.52 42.58 -42.16
N ILE A 2 48.85 43.22 -43.28
CA ILE A 2 50.21 43.43 -43.78
C ILE A 2 50.73 44.70 -43.11
N PHE A 3 51.82 44.63 -42.35
CA PHE A 3 52.51 45.83 -41.89
C PHE A 3 53.74 46.09 -42.74
N ASN A 4 53.69 47.27 -43.35
CA ASN A 4 54.57 47.80 -44.38
C ASN A 4 55.88 48.30 -43.74
N LYS A 5 57.02 47.90 -44.31
CA LYS A 5 58.34 48.51 -44.06
C LYS A 5 58.38 49.92 -44.67
N LYS A 6 58.93 50.91 -43.95
CA LYS A 6 59.81 51.96 -44.52
C LYS A 6 60.41 52.92 -43.46
N GLY A 7 61.74 53.09 -43.56
CA GLY A 7 62.55 54.24 -43.09
C GLY A 7 62.90 54.22 -41.59
N THR A 8 64.15 54.36 -41.13
CA THR A 8 65.40 54.88 -41.72
C THR A 8 66.60 54.25 -40.98
N GLN A 9 67.74 54.19 -41.66
CA GLN A 9 69.05 53.72 -41.19
C GLN A 9 69.50 54.42 -39.90
N ASP A 10 70.20 53.69 -39.04
CA ASP A 10 71.58 54.04 -38.64
C ASP A 10 72.28 52.76 -38.18
N VAL A 11 73.21 52.29 -39.02
CA VAL A 11 74.24 51.34 -38.62
C VAL A 11 75.23 52.17 -37.82
N TYR A 12 75.23 52.03 -36.50
CA TYR A 12 76.30 52.57 -35.69
C TYR A 12 77.56 51.77 -36.00
N GLU A 13 78.44 52.32 -36.85
CA GLU A 13 79.85 51.96 -36.89
C GLU A 13 80.43 52.19 -35.49
N ILE A 14 80.98 51.15 -34.89
CA ILE A 14 81.73 51.23 -33.64
C ILE A 14 83.12 51.72 -34.03
N GLU A 15 83.39 53.01 -33.86
CA GLU A 15 84.75 53.51 -33.84
C GLU A 15 85.44 52.98 -32.56
N GLU A 16 86.55 52.26 -32.73
CA GLU A 16 87.46 51.91 -31.64
C GLU A 16 88.18 53.20 -31.16
N GLU A 17 87.59 53.89 -30.18
CA GLU A 17 88.33 54.82 -29.33
C GLU A 17 89.03 54.04 -28.21
N ASP A 18 90.36 54.00 -28.29
CA ASP A 18 91.25 53.60 -27.20
C ASP A 18 90.99 54.45 -25.95
N GLY A 19 90.40 53.83 -24.93
CA GLY A 19 90.24 54.41 -23.59
C GLY A 19 88.79 54.54 -23.15
N VAL A 20 88.15 53.41 -22.79
CA VAL A 20 86.85 53.43 -22.11
C VAL A 20 87.03 54.06 -20.72
N ILE A 21 86.76 55.36 -20.58
CA ILE A 21 86.52 55.95 -19.27
C ILE A 21 85.18 55.39 -18.79
N VAL A 22 85.24 54.29 -18.01
CA VAL A 22 84.08 53.71 -17.36
C VAL A 22 83.57 54.73 -16.34
N ASN A 23 82.52 55.47 -16.70
CA ASN A 23 81.85 56.39 -15.77
C ASN A 23 81.23 55.56 -14.63
N GLU A 24 81.75 55.73 -13.40
CA GLU A 24 81.29 55.00 -12.20
C GLU A 24 79.78 55.14 -11.96
N ASP A 25 79.19 56.30 -12.27
CA ASP A 25 77.75 56.54 -12.13
C ASP A 25 76.92 55.68 -13.09
N LYS A 26 77.41 55.49 -14.33
CA LYS A 26 76.75 54.62 -15.33
C LYS A 26 76.85 53.15 -14.93
N LEU A 27 77.99 52.71 -14.39
CA LEU A 27 78.18 51.34 -13.91
C LEU A 27 77.35 51.05 -12.65
N PHE A 28 77.21 52.05 -11.76
CA PHE A 28 76.32 51.97 -10.61
C PHE A 28 74.85 51.86 -11.01
N ALA A 29 74.38 52.69 -11.95
CA ALA A 29 73.02 52.63 -12.49
C ALA A 29 72.71 51.27 -13.15
N LEU A 30 73.65 50.74 -13.94
CA LEU A 30 73.51 49.42 -14.57
C LEU A 30 73.43 48.29 -13.52
N LYS A 31 74.22 48.39 -12.44
CA LYS A 31 74.16 47.43 -11.33
C LYS A 31 72.81 47.50 -10.61
N ALA A 32 72.34 48.70 -10.27
CA ALA A 32 71.05 48.90 -9.61
C ALA A 32 69.88 48.38 -10.46
N ALA A 33 69.89 48.63 -11.77
CA ALA A 33 68.88 48.11 -12.70
C ALA A 33 68.90 46.57 -12.81
N ASN A 34 70.09 45.96 -12.86
CA ASN A 34 70.22 44.50 -12.89
C ASN A 34 69.77 43.87 -11.56
N ASP A 35 70.18 44.42 -10.41
CA ASP A 35 69.78 43.92 -9.09
C ASP A 35 68.25 44.05 -8.89
N PHE A 36 67.65 45.17 -9.31
CA PHE A 36 66.18 45.35 -9.33
C PHE A 36 65.47 44.36 -10.26
N SER A 37 66.01 44.12 -11.46
CA SER A 37 65.46 43.13 -12.39
C SER A 37 65.54 41.71 -11.83
N MET A 38 66.64 41.35 -11.15
CA MET A 38 66.77 40.05 -10.47
C MET A 38 65.73 39.88 -9.36
N GLU A 39 65.45 40.93 -8.59
CA GLU A 39 64.42 40.93 -7.55
C GLU A 39 63.02 40.72 -8.14
N ILE A 40 62.68 41.43 -9.22
CA ILE A 40 61.41 41.24 -9.94
C ILE A 40 61.30 39.80 -10.48
N THR A 41 62.33 39.29 -11.17
CA THR A 41 62.31 37.93 -11.73
C THR A 41 62.13 36.89 -10.64
N LYS A 42 62.77 37.06 -9.48
CA LYS A 42 62.60 36.17 -8.33
C LYS A 42 61.15 36.18 -7.82
N ASN A 43 60.56 37.36 -7.63
CA ASN A 43 59.18 37.47 -7.15
C ASN A 43 58.18 36.84 -8.15
N LEU A 44 58.41 37.05 -9.45
CA LEU A 44 57.59 36.44 -10.51
C LEU A 44 57.70 34.91 -10.55
N LEU A 45 58.90 34.35 -10.32
CA LEU A 45 59.09 32.89 -10.22
C LEU A 45 58.34 32.29 -9.02
N GLU A 46 58.35 32.97 -7.87
CA GLU A 46 57.58 32.55 -6.69
C GLU A 46 56.06 32.59 -6.98
N GLU A 47 55.58 33.62 -7.68
CA GLU A 47 54.18 33.75 -8.10
C GLU A 47 53.78 32.68 -9.13
N GLU A 48 54.64 32.37 -10.11
CA GLU A 48 54.44 31.29 -11.09
C GLU A 48 54.31 29.93 -10.41
N GLN A 49 55.16 29.65 -9.42
CA GLN A 49 55.09 28.40 -8.66
C GLN A 49 53.77 28.30 -7.89
N GLY A 50 53.30 29.41 -7.30
CA GLY A 50 51.98 29.50 -6.69
C GLY A 50 50.85 29.20 -7.69
N THR A 51 50.94 29.80 -8.88
CA THR A 51 49.96 29.63 -9.96
C THR A 51 49.92 28.19 -10.48
N ALA A 52 51.08 27.57 -10.72
CA ALA A 52 51.17 26.17 -11.16
C ALA A 52 50.52 25.20 -10.16
N ASN A 53 50.75 25.43 -8.86
CA ASN A 53 50.10 24.65 -7.81
C ASN A 53 48.58 24.85 -7.78
N ALA A 54 48.10 26.08 -8.00
CA ALA A 54 46.67 26.37 -8.10
C ALA A 54 46.02 25.66 -9.30
N ILE A 55 46.64 25.71 -10.47
CA ILE A 55 46.17 25.02 -11.68
C ILE A 55 46.07 23.50 -11.45
N LYS A 56 47.09 22.90 -10.84
CA LYS A 56 47.06 21.47 -10.51
C LYS A 56 45.87 21.12 -9.61
N LYS A 57 45.64 21.90 -8.55
CA LYS A 57 44.48 21.69 -7.66
C LYS A 57 43.16 21.79 -8.42
N VAL A 58 43.00 22.82 -9.27
CA VAL A 58 41.78 23.00 -10.07
C VAL A 58 41.59 21.81 -11.02
N LYS A 59 42.66 21.33 -11.67
CA LYS A 59 42.62 20.14 -12.52
C LYS A 59 42.12 18.90 -11.76
N ASP A 60 42.68 18.66 -10.58
CA ASP A 60 42.31 17.52 -9.74
C ASP A 60 40.83 17.62 -9.34
N THR A 61 40.35 18.81 -8.95
CA THR A 61 38.93 19.06 -8.65
C THR A 61 38.00 18.74 -9.83
N TYR A 62 38.35 19.15 -11.06
CA TYR A 62 37.51 18.84 -12.23
C TYR A 62 37.48 17.35 -12.59
N ASN A 63 38.59 16.62 -12.37
CA ASN A 63 38.58 15.16 -12.52
C ASN A 63 37.67 14.47 -11.48
N GLU A 64 37.68 14.97 -10.24
CA GLU A 64 36.77 14.50 -9.19
C GLU A 64 35.30 14.78 -9.55
N ILE A 65 35.00 15.97 -10.09
CA ILE A 65 33.65 16.31 -10.55
C ILE A 65 33.16 15.32 -11.62
N ILE A 66 33.98 15.01 -12.63
CA ILE A 66 33.61 14.03 -13.67
C ILE A 66 33.35 12.65 -13.06
N THR A 67 34.20 12.23 -12.12
CA THR A 67 34.03 10.94 -11.43
C THR A 67 32.72 10.91 -10.64
N ASN A 68 32.41 11.97 -9.89
CA ASN A 68 31.18 12.10 -9.13
C ASN A 68 29.94 12.13 -10.04
N SER A 69 29.99 12.87 -11.15
CA SER A 69 28.94 12.91 -12.17
C SER A 69 28.63 11.52 -12.74
N ASN A 70 29.65 10.71 -13.01
CA ASN A 70 29.46 9.34 -13.49
C ASN A 70 28.78 8.44 -12.42
N MET A 71 29.18 8.55 -11.16
CA MET A 71 28.51 7.83 -10.05
C MET A 71 27.05 8.26 -9.87
N ILE A 72 26.74 9.55 -10.05
CA ILE A 72 25.35 10.04 -10.03
C ILE A 72 24.55 9.39 -11.16
N SER A 73 25.10 9.35 -12.38
CA SER A 73 24.44 8.71 -13.54
C SER A 73 24.13 7.24 -13.29
N GLU A 74 25.07 6.49 -12.72
CA GLU A 74 24.86 5.09 -12.34
C GLU A 74 23.75 4.94 -11.30
N THR A 75 23.78 5.77 -10.25
CA THR A 75 22.75 5.79 -9.20
C THR A 75 21.36 6.09 -9.76
N VAL A 76 21.26 7.00 -10.75
CA VAL A 76 20.00 7.30 -11.44
C VAL A 76 19.46 6.07 -12.14
N ASN A 77 20.31 5.34 -12.87
CA ASN A 77 19.90 4.16 -13.63
C ASN A 77 19.41 3.03 -12.72
N LEU A 78 20.08 2.83 -11.58
CA LEU A 78 19.63 1.89 -10.55
C LEU A 78 18.27 2.32 -9.99
N SER A 79 18.13 3.59 -9.61
CA SER A 79 16.87 4.12 -9.07
C SER A 79 15.71 4.06 -10.08
N LYS A 80 15.97 4.25 -11.38
CA LYS A 80 14.97 4.03 -12.44
C LYS A 80 14.51 2.58 -12.51
N THR A 81 15.40 1.63 -12.26
CA THR A 81 15.05 0.19 -12.20
C THR A 81 14.15 -0.07 -10.99
N ASP A 82 14.48 0.49 -9.83
CA ASP A 82 13.64 0.37 -8.63
C ASP A 82 12.24 0.96 -8.86
N LEU A 83 12.13 2.13 -9.49
CA LEU A 83 10.84 2.73 -9.83
C LEU A 83 9.98 1.84 -10.75
N LYS A 84 10.60 1.10 -11.68
CA LYS A 84 9.86 0.14 -12.52
C LYS A 84 9.28 -0.99 -11.68
N ASN A 85 10.06 -1.54 -10.73
CA ASN A 85 9.58 -2.57 -9.82
C ASN A 85 8.42 -2.05 -8.95
N VAL A 86 8.50 -0.82 -8.44
CA VAL A 86 7.38 -0.21 -7.69
C VAL A 86 6.14 -0.02 -8.57
N MET A 87 6.32 0.31 -9.85
CA MET A 87 5.21 0.44 -10.80
C MET A 87 4.54 -0.91 -11.11
N GLU A 88 5.31 -2.00 -11.17
CA GLU A 88 4.77 -3.36 -11.27
C GLU A 88 3.97 -3.73 -10.03
N ILE A 89 4.51 -3.51 -8.83
CA ILE A 89 3.79 -3.72 -7.56
C ILE A 89 2.49 -2.90 -7.51
N SER A 90 2.51 -1.65 -8.00
CA SER A 90 1.32 -0.79 -8.04
C SER A 90 0.23 -1.34 -8.97
N ARG A 91 0.63 -2.07 -10.02
CA ARG A 91 -0.30 -2.72 -10.96
C ARG A 91 -0.89 -3.99 -10.35
N ASP A 92 -0.07 -4.83 -9.72
CA ASP A 92 -0.53 -6.04 -9.02
C ASP A 92 -1.45 -5.69 -7.84
N PHE A 93 -1.18 -4.56 -7.18
CA PHE A 93 -2.05 -3.99 -6.17
C PHE A 93 -3.44 -3.65 -6.73
N GLU A 94 -3.50 -3.04 -7.91
CA GLU A 94 -4.78 -2.71 -8.55
C GLU A 94 -5.59 -3.97 -8.93
N GLU A 95 -4.92 -5.02 -9.39
CA GLU A 95 -5.56 -6.32 -9.63
C GLU A 95 -6.12 -6.92 -8.32
N SER A 96 -5.38 -6.81 -7.23
CA SER A 96 -5.83 -7.25 -5.90
C SER A 96 -7.06 -6.47 -5.43
N VAL A 97 -7.10 -5.15 -5.65
CA VAL A 97 -8.27 -4.29 -5.37
C VAL A 97 -9.50 -4.74 -6.15
N ILE A 98 -9.35 -5.07 -7.44
CA ILE A 98 -10.43 -5.61 -8.26
C ILE A 98 -10.93 -6.95 -7.69
N GLY A 99 -10.01 -7.83 -7.30
CA GLY A 99 -10.34 -9.11 -6.66
C GLY A 99 -11.15 -8.94 -5.38
N ILE A 100 -10.76 -8.01 -4.51
CA ILE A 100 -11.49 -7.71 -3.26
C ILE A 100 -12.90 -7.22 -3.58
N LYS A 101 -13.07 -6.27 -4.52
CA LYS A 101 -14.40 -5.76 -4.92
C LYS A 101 -15.32 -6.88 -5.43
N GLN A 102 -14.79 -7.82 -6.21
CA GLN A 102 -15.55 -8.97 -6.68
C GLN A 102 -16.00 -9.88 -5.54
N VAL A 103 -15.10 -10.16 -4.57
CA VAL A 103 -15.41 -10.96 -3.38
C VAL A 103 -16.44 -10.25 -2.49
N SER A 104 -16.31 -8.94 -2.25
CA SER A 104 -17.31 -8.14 -1.53
C SER A 104 -18.69 -8.25 -2.20
N SER A 105 -18.76 -8.02 -3.51
CA SER A 105 -20.01 -8.10 -4.27
C SER A 105 -20.66 -9.49 -4.19
N LYS A 106 -19.87 -10.56 -4.37
CA LYS A 106 -20.36 -11.94 -4.22
C LYS A 106 -20.86 -12.21 -2.79
N THR A 107 -20.18 -11.68 -1.80
CA THR A 107 -20.54 -11.85 -0.38
C THR A 107 -21.89 -11.18 -0.07
N VAL A 108 -22.12 -9.96 -0.59
CA VAL A 108 -23.42 -9.27 -0.46
C VAL A 108 -24.54 -10.08 -1.12
N ASN A 109 -24.31 -10.63 -2.33
CA ASN A 109 -25.30 -11.46 -3.00
C ASN A 109 -25.67 -12.71 -2.18
N ASN A 110 -24.67 -13.41 -1.62
CA ASN A 110 -24.91 -14.57 -0.76
C ASN A 110 -25.68 -14.19 0.52
N MET A 111 -25.42 -13.00 1.08
CA MET A 111 -26.17 -12.47 2.21
C MET A 111 -27.64 -12.21 1.85
N ASP A 112 -27.92 -11.67 0.67
CA ASP A 112 -29.29 -11.48 0.19
C ASP A 112 -30.02 -12.81 -0.02
N GLU A 113 -29.35 -13.84 -0.54
CA GLU A 113 -29.89 -15.21 -0.60
C GLU A 113 -30.17 -15.80 0.78
N THR A 114 -29.30 -15.50 1.76
CA THR A 114 -29.51 -15.92 3.15
C THR A 114 -30.74 -15.25 3.75
N VAL A 115 -30.94 -13.94 3.53
CA VAL A 115 -32.15 -13.22 3.97
C VAL A 115 -33.41 -13.79 3.31
N LYS A 116 -33.35 -14.13 2.02
CA LYS A 116 -34.48 -14.80 1.33
C LYS A 116 -34.80 -16.15 1.96
N SER A 117 -33.77 -16.94 2.29
CA SER A 117 -33.93 -18.24 2.93
C SER A 117 -34.54 -18.12 4.33
N ILE A 118 -34.11 -17.13 5.12
CA ILE A 118 -34.70 -16.82 6.42
C ILE A 118 -36.20 -16.53 6.27
N LYS A 119 -36.60 -15.69 5.30
CA LYS A 119 -38.02 -15.38 5.05
C LYS A 119 -38.85 -16.60 4.65
N VAL A 120 -38.29 -17.50 3.84
CA VAL A 120 -38.96 -18.76 3.48
C VAL A 120 -39.20 -19.61 4.73
N VAL A 121 -38.21 -19.70 5.61
CA VAL A 121 -38.35 -20.43 6.88
C VAL A 121 -39.40 -19.77 7.78
N GLU A 122 -39.39 -18.44 7.92
CA GLU A 122 -40.42 -17.70 8.68
C GLU A 122 -41.85 -17.99 8.16
N ASN A 123 -42.04 -17.99 6.84
CA ASN A 123 -43.33 -18.33 6.23
C ASN A 123 -43.76 -19.76 6.55
N ASN A 124 -42.85 -20.74 6.42
CA ASN A 124 -43.13 -22.13 6.76
C ASN A 124 -43.54 -22.28 8.24
N PHE A 125 -42.86 -21.58 9.16
CA PHE A 125 -43.24 -21.61 10.57
C PHE A 125 -44.61 -20.96 10.83
N ASN A 126 -44.99 -19.95 10.06
CA ASN A 126 -46.31 -19.35 10.15
C ASN A 126 -47.41 -20.31 9.63
N ASP A 127 -47.11 -21.08 8.58
CA ASP A 127 -48.02 -22.12 8.09
C ASP A 127 -48.20 -23.25 9.10
N ILE A 128 -47.12 -23.73 9.73
CA ILE A 128 -47.23 -24.76 10.77
C ILE A 128 -48.04 -24.22 11.97
N LYS A 129 -47.88 -22.95 12.35
CA LYS A 129 -48.70 -22.32 13.39
C LYS A 129 -50.19 -22.34 13.04
N ASN A 130 -50.55 -22.10 11.78
CA ASN A 130 -51.94 -22.18 11.33
C ASN A 130 -52.48 -23.61 11.38
N ILE A 131 -51.68 -24.59 10.94
CA ILE A 131 -52.02 -26.02 11.03
C ILE A 131 -52.23 -26.44 12.49
N MET A 132 -51.34 -26.02 13.39
CA MET A 132 -51.46 -26.30 14.83
C MET A 132 -52.76 -25.75 15.41
N LYS A 133 -53.17 -24.54 15.00
CA LYS A 133 -54.43 -23.94 15.45
C LYS A 133 -55.63 -24.76 15.00
N SER A 134 -55.68 -25.17 13.73
CA SER A 134 -56.75 -26.05 13.23
C SER A 134 -56.75 -27.40 13.92
N PHE A 135 -55.57 -27.94 14.20
CA PHE A 135 -55.40 -29.22 14.90
C PHE A 135 -55.94 -29.17 16.33
N MET A 136 -55.72 -28.07 17.07
CA MET A 136 -56.30 -27.88 18.40
C MET A 136 -57.83 -27.82 18.37
N VAL A 137 -58.43 -27.15 17.38
CA VAL A 137 -59.89 -27.13 17.21
C VAL A 137 -60.44 -28.54 17.02
N SER A 138 -59.80 -29.36 16.18
CA SER A 138 -60.21 -30.76 16.01
C SER A 138 -60.07 -31.60 17.28
N PHE A 139 -59.09 -31.32 18.14
CA PHE A 139 -58.99 -31.99 19.44
C PHE A 139 -60.11 -31.63 20.38
N ASP A 140 -60.49 -30.35 20.43
CA ASP A 140 -61.60 -29.90 21.26
C ASP A 140 -62.91 -30.58 20.83
N GLU A 141 -63.16 -30.70 19.52
CA GLU A 141 -64.31 -31.43 18.95
C GLU A 141 -64.30 -32.93 19.30
N ILE A 142 -63.13 -33.57 19.28
CA ILE A 142 -63.00 -34.98 19.69
C ILE A 142 -63.25 -35.13 21.19
N LYS A 143 -62.72 -34.24 22.03
CA LYS A 143 -62.97 -34.24 23.48
C LYS A 143 -64.46 -34.08 23.78
N GLU A 144 -65.15 -33.19 23.09
CA GLU A 144 -66.61 -33.02 23.21
C GLU A 144 -67.34 -34.32 22.84
N THR A 145 -66.99 -34.92 21.70
CA THR A 145 -67.57 -36.20 21.24
C THR A 145 -67.34 -37.32 22.26
N MET A 146 -66.12 -37.43 22.81
CA MET A 146 -65.79 -38.40 23.86
C MET A 146 -66.61 -38.17 25.14
N GLY A 147 -66.81 -36.91 25.54
CA GLY A 147 -67.70 -36.55 26.64
C GLY A 147 -69.14 -37.01 26.42
N ASN A 148 -69.67 -36.85 25.19
CA ASN A 148 -70.99 -37.33 24.82
C ASN A 148 -71.09 -38.87 24.88
N ILE A 149 -70.05 -39.60 24.44
CA ILE A 149 -70.02 -41.07 24.52
C ILE A 149 -70.01 -41.54 25.99
N ILE A 150 -69.28 -40.87 26.88
CA ILE A 150 -69.33 -41.15 28.32
C ILE A 150 -70.76 -40.96 28.84
N GLY A 151 -71.43 -39.87 28.46
CA GLY A 151 -72.83 -39.63 28.82
C GLY A 151 -73.78 -40.72 28.35
N ILE A 152 -73.62 -41.20 27.11
CA ILE A 152 -74.40 -42.33 26.56
C ILE A 152 -74.10 -43.62 27.34
N ALA A 153 -72.84 -43.89 27.64
CA ALA A 153 -72.44 -45.06 28.41
C ALA A 153 -73.01 -45.02 29.84
N GLU A 154 -73.09 -43.85 30.47
CA GLU A 154 -73.75 -43.67 31.77
C GLU A 154 -75.24 -43.96 31.71
N GLN A 155 -75.94 -43.42 30.73
CA GLN A 155 -77.36 -43.68 30.52
C GLN A 155 -77.61 -45.17 30.24
N THR A 156 -76.78 -45.78 29.40
CA THR A 156 -76.87 -47.22 29.06
C THR A 156 -76.64 -48.09 30.28
N ASN A 157 -75.64 -47.75 31.11
CA ASN A 157 -75.38 -48.43 32.38
C ASN A 157 -76.57 -48.32 33.35
N LEU A 158 -77.17 -47.13 33.48
CA LEU A 158 -78.35 -46.92 34.31
C LEU A 158 -79.58 -47.71 33.80
N LEU A 159 -79.80 -47.72 32.48
CA LEU A 159 -80.86 -48.52 31.85
C LEU A 159 -80.66 -50.02 32.08
N ALA A 160 -79.42 -50.50 31.90
CA ALA A 160 -79.05 -51.89 32.14
C ALA A 160 -79.23 -52.29 33.61
N LEU A 161 -78.85 -51.41 34.55
CA LEU A 161 -79.08 -51.63 35.97
C LEU A 161 -80.58 -51.74 36.30
N ASN A 162 -81.40 -50.83 35.78
CA ASN A 162 -82.85 -50.88 35.95
C ASN A 162 -83.45 -52.18 35.36
N ALA A 163 -82.97 -52.61 34.19
CA ALA A 163 -83.39 -53.86 33.56
C ALA A 163 -82.97 -55.10 34.37
N SER A 164 -81.76 -55.11 34.95
CA SER A 164 -81.27 -56.20 35.81
C SER A 164 -82.08 -56.30 37.11
N ILE A 165 -82.47 -55.17 37.70
CA ILE A 165 -83.39 -55.10 38.85
C ILE A 165 -84.76 -55.70 38.50
N GLU A 166 -85.35 -55.29 37.37
CA GLU A 166 -86.68 -55.77 36.99
C GLU A 166 -86.67 -57.24 36.54
N ALA A 167 -85.58 -57.70 35.90
CA ALA A 167 -85.35 -59.11 35.61
C ALA A 167 -85.24 -59.96 36.88
N SER A 168 -84.54 -59.46 37.90
CA SER A 168 -84.47 -60.12 39.22
C SER A 168 -85.86 -60.18 39.89
N ARG A 169 -86.68 -59.14 39.71
CA ARG A 169 -88.05 -59.06 40.23
C ARG A 169 -89.01 -60.05 39.57
N ALA A 170 -88.79 -60.38 38.29
CA ALA A 170 -89.56 -61.39 37.56
C ALA A 170 -89.20 -62.86 37.93
N GLY A 171 -88.21 -63.08 38.80
CA GLY A 171 -87.85 -64.41 39.31
C GLY A 171 -87.34 -65.37 38.23
N GLU A 172 -87.85 -66.60 38.20
CA GLU A 172 -87.43 -67.65 37.24
C GLU A 172 -87.62 -67.23 35.78
N HIS A 173 -88.67 -66.46 35.46
CA HIS A 173 -88.96 -65.99 34.10
C HIS A 173 -88.01 -64.88 33.61
N GLY A 174 -87.31 -64.20 34.52
CA GLY A 174 -86.40 -63.09 34.22
C GLY A 174 -84.94 -63.47 34.03
N LYS A 175 -84.54 -64.73 34.30
CA LYS A 175 -83.13 -65.18 34.26
C LYS A 175 -82.41 -64.84 32.96
N GLY A 176 -83.05 -65.06 31.80
CA GLY A 176 -82.46 -64.72 30.50
C GLY A 176 -82.25 -63.22 30.30
N PHE A 177 -83.19 -62.38 30.77
CA PHE A 177 -83.09 -60.93 30.70
C PHE A 177 -82.03 -60.37 31.66
N SER A 178 -81.84 -61.00 32.83
CA SER A 178 -80.79 -60.61 33.79
C SER A 178 -79.39 -60.76 33.18
N VAL A 179 -79.12 -61.88 32.50
CA VAL A 179 -77.81 -62.12 31.85
C VAL A 179 -77.53 -61.08 30.75
N VAL A 180 -78.55 -60.72 29.98
CA VAL A 180 -78.43 -59.68 28.95
C VAL A 180 -78.19 -58.31 29.59
N ALA A 181 -78.91 -57.96 30.65
CA ALA A 181 -78.75 -56.68 31.36
C ALA A 181 -77.34 -56.54 31.96
N ASP A 182 -76.82 -57.59 32.59
CA ASP A 182 -75.45 -57.59 33.14
C ASP A 182 -74.39 -57.47 32.03
N SER A 183 -74.62 -58.10 30.86
CA SER A 183 -73.73 -57.97 29.70
C SER A 183 -73.74 -56.54 29.13
N ILE A 184 -74.89 -55.86 29.11
CA ILE A 184 -74.99 -54.46 28.68
C ILE A 184 -74.30 -53.52 29.67
N ASN A 185 -74.42 -53.76 30.98
CA ASN A 185 -73.72 -53.01 32.02
C ASN A 185 -72.20 -53.12 31.85
N GLU A 186 -71.69 -54.34 31.63
CA GLU A 186 -70.28 -54.57 31.39
C GLU A 186 -69.79 -53.87 30.11
N LEU A 187 -70.55 -53.93 29.01
CA LEU A 187 -70.24 -53.18 27.78
C LEU A 187 -70.18 -51.67 28.02
N ALA A 188 -71.10 -51.12 28.82
CA ALA A 188 -71.14 -49.70 29.14
C ALA A 188 -69.91 -49.27 29.98
N LYS A 189 -69.46 -50.10 30.94
CA LYS A 189 -68.22 -49.86 31.67
C LYS A 189 -66.99 -49.93 30.77
N GLN A 190 -66.88 -50.96 29.93
CA GLN A 190 -65.78 -51.09 28.98
C GLN A 190 -65.72 -49.91 28.00
N THR A 191 -66.88 -49.39 27.58
CA THR A 191 -66.97 -48.18 26.76
C THR A 191 -66.39 -46.97 27.48
N LYS A 192 -66.73 -46.76 28.75
CA LYS A 192 -66.14 -45.68 29.56
C LYS A 192 -64.63 -45.80 29.68
N ASP A 193 -64.11 -46.99 29.94
CA ASP A 193 -62.68 -47.22 30.10
C ASP A 193 -61.92 -46.94 28.78
N LEU A 194 -62.49 -47.37 27.65
CA LEU A 194 -61.94 -47.06 26.32
C LEU A 194 -61.92 -45.55 26.06
N VAL A 195 -63.00 -44.84 26.36
CA VAL A 195 -63.04 -43.38 26.19
C VAL A 195 -62.08 -42.67 27.14
N GLY A 196 -61.94 -43.14 28.39
CA GLY A 196 -60.95 -42.64 29.33
C GLY A 196 -59.52 -42.75 28.78
N ASN A 197 -59.18 -43.89 28.18
CA ASN A 197 -57.91 -44.08 27.50
C ASN A 197 -57.72 -43.12 26.31
N VAL A 198 -58.76 -42.87 25.52
CA VAL A 198 -58.71 -41.87 24.44
C VAL A 198 -58.42 -40.49 25.00
N ASN A 199 -59.12 -40.06 26.07
CA ASN A 199 -58.89 -38.76 26.70
C ASN A 199 -57.46 -38.58 27.20
N ILE A 200 -56.87 -39.61 27.84
CA ILE A 200 -55.46 -39.59 28.26
C ILE A 200 -54.53 -39.38 27.06
N LYS A 201 -54.80 -40.03 25.92
CA LYS A 201 -54.02 -39.82 24.69
C LYS A 201 -54.22 -38.42 24.11
N MET A 202 -55.41 -37.85 24.20
CA MET A 202 -55.69 -36.48 23.77
C MET A 202 -54.93 -35.45 24.61
N ASP A 203 -54.88 -35.63 25.93
CA ASP A 203 -54.11 -34.75 26.82
C ASP A 203 -52.61 -34.80 26.51
N LEU A 204 -52.06 -35.99 26.29
CA LEU A 204 -50.65 -36.14 25.85
C LEU A 204 -50.38 -35.44 24.51
N LEU A 205 -51.33 -35.47 23.58
CA LEU A 205 -51.16 -34.77 22.30
C LEU A 205 -51.23 -33.26 22.48
N GLN A 206 -52.08 -32.76 23.39
CA GLN A 206 -52.14 -31.35 23.75
C GLN A 206 -50.80 -30.86 24.33
N ASP A 207 -50.20 -31.61 25.26
CA ASP A 207 -48.89 -31.28 25.81
C ASP A 207 -47.81 -31.21 24.72
N ASN A 208 -47.84 -32.14 23.75
CA ASN A 208 -46.90 -32.13 22.62
C ASN A 208 -47.08 -30.90 21.71
N VAL A 209 -48.31 -30.43 21.52
CA VAL A 209 -48.61 -29.19 20.77
C VAL A 209 -48.00 -27.98 21.48
N ASP A 210 -48.12 -27.91 22.81
CA ASP A 210 -47.56 -26.81 23.59
C ASP A 210 -46.03 -26.79 23.57
N VAL A 211 -45.38 -27.96 23.65
CA VAL A 211 -43.94 -28.11 23.47
C VAL A 211 -43.51 -27.63 22.08
N LEU A 212 -44.25 -28.02 21.03
CA LEU A 212 -43.96 -27.60 19.66
C LEU A 212 -44.11 -26.08 19.49
N ASN A 213 -45.14 -25.47 20.06
CA ASN A 213 -45.36 -24.02 20.03
C ASN A 213 -44.21 -23.25 20.72
N ASN A 214 -43.72 -23.75 21.85
CA ASN A 214 -42.55 -23.17 22.53
C ASN A 214 -41.27 -23.30 21.70
N SER A 215 -41.06 -24.45 21.04
CA SER A 215 -39.95 -24.65 20.11
C SER A 215 -40.00 -23.65 18.95
N MET A 216 -41.18 -23.41 18.38
CA MET A 216 -41.36 -22.40 17.31
C MET A 216 -40.99 -21.00 17.77
N LYS A 217 -41.43 -20.57 18.96
CA LYS A 217 -41.04 -19.25 19.52
C LYS A 217 -39.53 -19.14 19.65
N GLY A 218 -38.87 -20.21 20.09
CA GLY A 218 -37.40 -20.29 20.12
C GLY A 218 -36.78 -20.09 18.75
N THR A 219 -37.30 -20.77 17.73
CA THR A 219 -36.83 -20.65 16.35
C THR A 219 -37.02 -19.25 15.78
N TYR A 220 -38.15 -18.57 16.01
CA TYR A 220 -38.34 -17.17 15.59
C TYR A 220 -37.30 -16.24 16.19
N SER A 221 -36.96 -16.42 17.48
CA SER A 221 -35.88 -15.65 18.12
C SER A 221 -34.53 -15.90 17.45
N VAL A 222 -34.22 -17.15 17.08
CA VAL A 222 -32.97 -17.50 16.37
C VAL A 222 -32.95 -16.90 14.96
N LEU A 223 -34.06 -16.94 14.21
CA LEU A 223 -34.18 -16.33 12.89
C LEU A 223 -33.99 -14.81 12.95
N GLY A 224 -34.58 -14.14 13.95
CA GLY A 224 -34.37 -12.70 14.16
C GLY A 224 -32.90 -12.35 14.46
N LYS A 225 -32.20 -13.18 15.25
CA LYS A 225 -30.76 -13.03 15.48
C LYS A 225 -29.94 -13.26 14.20
N ALA A 226 -30.28 -14.29 13.41
CA ALA A 226 -29.62 -14.56 12.14
C ALA A 226 -29.77 -13.39 11.16
N ASN A 227 -30.98 -12.82 11.06
CA ASN A 227 -31.22 -11.67 10.20
C ASN A 227 -30.39 -10.44 10.65
N LYS A 228 -30.32 -10.18 11.96
CA LYS A 228 -29.45 -9.11 12.50
C LYS A 228 -27.96 -9.36 12.23
N GLN A 229 -27.51 -10.60 12.31
CA GLN A 229 -26.13 -10.95 11.97
C GLN A 229 -25.81 -10.70 10.49
N VAL A 230 -26.75 -11.00 9.59
CA VAL A 230 -26.58 -10.72 8.16
C VAL A 230 -26.51 -9.21 7.91
N GLU A 231 -27.36 -8.41 8.52
CA GLU A 231 -27.31 -6.94 8.39
C GLU A 231 -26.02 -6.34 8.93
N ASN A 232 -25.53 -6.82 10.09
CA ASN A 232 -24.23 -6.41 10.60
C ASN A 232 -23.10 -6.79 9.64
N ALA A 233 -23.15 -7.98 9.04
CA ALA A 233 -22.12 -8.43 8.10
C ALA A 233 -22.15 -7.60 6.80
N LYS A 234 -23.32 -7.18 6.32
CA LYS A 234 -23.45 -6.23 5.21
C LYS A 234 -22.80 -4.88 5.54
N GLN A 235 -22.97 -4.39 6.76
CA GLN A 235 -22.32 -3.15 7.20
C GLN A 235 -20.78 -3.29 7.17
N VAL A 236 -20.24 -4.40 7.68
CA VAL A 236 -18.80 -4.66 7.63
C VAL A 236 -18.28 -4.70 6.19
N ILE A 237 -19.01 -5.33 5.26
CA ILE A 237 -18.61 -5.35 3.85
C ILE A 237 -18.63 -3.94 3.23
N LYS A 238 -19.58 -3.09 3.62
CA LYS A 238 -19.59 -1.69 3.19
C LYS A 238 -18.34 -0.94 3.67
N GLU A 239 -17.94 -1.15 4.93
CA GLU A 239 -16.71 -0.57 5.47
C GLU A 239 -15.48 -1.07 4.70
N VAL A 240 -15.44 -2.35 4.33
CA VAL A 240 -14.38 -2.91 3.47
C VAL A 240 -14.34 -2.20 2.10
N ASP A 241 -15.48 -1.97 1.46
CA ASP A 241 -15.54 -1.27 0.18
C ASP A 241 -15.05 0.19 0.28
N ASP A 242 -15.37 0.88 1.38
CA ASP A 242 -14.86 2.24 1.66
C ASP A 242 -13.32 2.22 1.81
N TYR A 243 -12.77 1.29 2.61
CA TYR A 243 -11.31 1.14 2.75
C TYR A 243 -10.63 0.80 1.43
N VAL A 244 -11.23 -0.06 0.61
CA VAL A 244 -10.70 -0.39 -0.72
C VAL A 244 -10.64 0.85 -1.61
N GLY A 245 -11.64 1.73 -1.53
CA GLY A 245 -11.63 3.03 -2.20
C GLY A 245 -10.47 3.91 -1.76
N ASP A 246 -10.25 4.03 -0.46
CA ASP A 246 -9.16 4.83 0.11
C ASP A 246 -7.78 4.33 -0.32
N VAL A 247 -7.52 3.01 -0.25
CA VAL A 247 -6.22 2.46 -0.62
C VAL A 247 -5.99 2.53 -2.14
N SER A 248 -7.03 2.38 -2.96
CA SER A 248 -6.93 2.65 -4.41
C SER A 248 -6.51 4.10 -4.69
N GLY A 249 -7.09 5.07 -3.97
CA GLY A 249 -6.68 6.48 -4.05
C GLY A 249 -5.24 6.73 -3.59
N VAL A 250 -4.72 5.96 -2.62
CA VAL A 250 -3.29 6.01 -2.25
C VAL A 250 -2.41 5.44 -3.37
N ASN A 251 -2.81 4.33 -3.99
CA ASN A 251 -2.08 3.72 -5.11
C ASN A 251 -1.96 4.69 -6.31
N GLU A 252 -3.02 5.42 -6.64
CA GLU A 252 -2.98 6.46 -7.68
C GLU A 252 -1.94 7.56 -7.37
N LYS A 253 -1.84 7.97 -6.10
CA LYS A 253 -0.82 8.95 -5.65
C LYS A 253 0.59 8.38 -5.77
N ILE A 254 0.80 7.10 -5.47
CA ILE A 254 2.08 6.41 -5.65
C ILE A 254 2.48 6.43 -7.13
N VAL A 255 1.57 6.03 -8.02
CA VAL A 255 1.81 6.06 -9.47
C VAL A 255 2.15 7.47 -9.97
N SER A 256 1.45 8.49 -9.45
CA SER A 256 1.75 9.90 -9.76
C SER A 256 3.15 10.32 -9.28
N ALA A 257 3.54 9.91 -8.06
CA ALA A 257 4.85 10.19 -7.51
C ALA A 257 5.96 9.53 -8.34
N ILE A 258 5.78 8.27 -8.76
CA ILE A 258 6.73 7.57 -9.64
C ILE A 258 6.95 8.34 -10.95
N ARG A 259 5.87 8.80 -11.61
CA ARG A 259 5.97 9.61 -12.83
C ARG A 259 6.75 10.91 -12.60
N LYS A 260 6.58 11.55 -11.44
CA LYS A 260 7.35 12.76 -11.09
C LYS A 260 8.83 12.44 -10.87
N CYS A 261 9.15 11.34 -10.19
CA CYS A 261 10.53 10.91 -10.00
C CYS A 261 11.21 10.58 -11.33
N ASP A 262 10.51 9.92 -12.25
CA ASP A 262 11.03 9.62 -13.59
C ASP A 262 11.40 10.90 -14.37
N GLN A 263 10.52 11.92 -14.34
CA GLN A 263 10.80 13.24 -14.91
C GLN A 263 12.01 13.94 -14.25
N GLN A 264 12.16 13.81 -12.93
CA GLN A 264 13.31 14.38 -12.22
C GLN A 264 14.61 13.66 -12.60
N PHE A 265 14.57 12.34 -12.77
CA PHE A 265 15.72 11.57 -13.21
C PHE A 265 16.15 11.90 -14.64
N GLU A 266 15.21 12.12 -15.56
CA GLU A 266 15.55 12.61 -16.91
C GLU A 266 16.27 13.96 -16.87
N ARG A 267 15.82 14.89 -16.02
CA ARG A 267 16.52 16.18 -15.82
C ARG A 267 17.91 15.98 -15.22
N MET A 268 18.04 15.11 -14.21
CA MET A 268 19.32 14.85 -13.56
C MET A 268 20.35 14.24 -14.52
N VAL A 269 19.93 13.36 -15.43
CA VAL A 269 20.80 12.83 -16.49
C VAL A 269 21.26 13.94 -17.44
N ALA A 270 20.37 14.87 -17.80
CA ALA A 270 20.74 16.02 -18.63
C ALA A 270 21.75 16.93 -17.90
N ASP A 271 21.51 17.26 -16.63
CA ASP A 271 22.39 18.10 -15.82
C ASP A 271 23.78 17.48 -15.64
N VAL A 272 23.85 16.16 -15.40
CA VAL A 272 25.11 15.40 -15.33
C VAL A 272 25.88 15.47 -16.65
N LYS A 273 25.18 15.34 -17.79
CA LYS A 273 25.80 15.43 -19.12
C LYS A 273 26.37 16.82 -19.37
N ASP A 274 25.64 17.86 -19.02
CA ASP A 274 26.09 19.25 -19.18
C ASP A 274 27.25 19.58 -18.24
N SER A 275 27.21 19.09 -17.00
CA SER A 275 28.31 19.20 -16.02
C SER A 275 29.60 18.55 -16.52
N ASN A 276 29.52 17.33 -17.07
CA ASN A 276 30.67 16.64 -17.65
C ASN A 276 31.24 17.41 -18.84
N LYS A 277 30.39 17.87 -19.77
CA LYS A 277 30.83 18.68 -20.91
C LYS A 277 31.53 19.97 -20.47
N SER A 278 30.99 20.68 -19.48
CA SER A 278 31.63 21.89 -18.94
C SER A 278 32.96 21.59 -18.24
N SER A 279 33.04 20.44 -17.55
CA SER A 279 34.26 20.01 -16.86
C SER A 279 35.36 19.63 -17.85
N GLU A 280 35.03 18.90 -18.91
CA GLU A 280 35.94 18.58 -20.01
C GLU A 280 36.49 19.84 -20.68
N GLN A 281 35.63 20.83 -20.97
CA GLN A 281 36.06 22.11 -21.53
C GLN A 281 37.03 22.84 -20.59
N MET A 282 36.76 22.86 -19.29
CA MET A 282 37.65 23.51 -18.33
C MET A 282 39.00 22.79 -18.22
N LEU A 283 39.03 21.46 -18.33
CA LEU A 283 40.28 20.70 -18.39
C LEU A 283 41.12 21.06 -19.63
N VAL A 284 40.49 21.35 -20.77
CA VAL A 284 41.18 21.88 -21.96
C VAL A 284 41.78 23.26 -21.66
N ASP A 285 41.02 24.16 -21.04
CA ASP A 285 41.49 25.51 -20.70
C ASP A 285 42.64 25.48 -19.68
N ILE A 286 42.57 24.60 -18.68
CA ILE A 286 43.64 24.31 -17.71
C ILE A 286 44.91 23.81 -18.41
N SER A 287 44.77 22.94 -19.42
CA SER A 287 45.91 22.46 -20.20
C SER A 287 46.56 23.59 -20.99
N ASN A 288 45.76 24.48 -21.59
CA ASN A 288 46.28 25.66 -22.29
C ASN A 288 47.02 26.60 -21.34
N LEU A 289 46.48 26.85 -20.14
CA LEU A 289 47.11 27.70 -19.14
C LEU A 289 48.42 27.08 -18.62
N SER A 290 48.45 25.76 -18.41
CA SER A 290 49.67 25.03 -18.02
C SER A 290 50.79 25.18 -19.06
N ASN A 291 50.44 25.13 -20.34
CA ASN A 291 51.39 25.36 -21.44
C ASN A 291 51.91 26.81 -21.45
N GLN A 292 51.05 27.79 -21.18
CA GLN A 292 51.45 29.20 -21.06
C GLN A 292 52.41 29.44 -19.89
N LEU A 293 52.14 28.86 -18.72
CA LEU A 293 53.06 28.94 -17.57
C LEU A 293 54.42 28.29 -17.90
N THR A 294 54.40 27.13 -18.57
CA THR A 294 55.64 26.46 -18.99
C THR A 294 56.49 27.37 -19.88
N ASN A 295 55.87 28.02 -20.87
CA ASN A 295 56.56 28.99 -21.72
C ASN A 295 57.09 30.20 -20.93
N ARG A 296 56.32 30.73 -19.96
CA ARG A 296 56.78 31.84 -19.10
C ARG A 296 57.97 31.44 -18.23
N ASN A 297 57.97 30.23 -17.67
CA ASN A 297 59.10 29.72 -16.89
C ASN A 297 60.38 29.67 -17.71
N VAL A 298 60.32 29.20 -18.96
CA VAL A 298 61.47 29.23 -19.89
C VAL A 298 61.97 30.67 -20.09
N MET A 299 61.07 31.64 -20.29
CA MET A 299 61.47 33.05 -20.41
C MET A 299 62.11 33.60 -19.13
N PHE A 300 61.67 33.17 -17.95
CA PHE A 300 62.29 33.57 -16.68
C PHE A 300 63.67 32.93 -16.47
N GLU A 301 63.88 31.69 -16.92
CA GLU A 301 65.21 31.07 -16.96
C GLU A 301 66.15 31.85 -17.88
N ASP A 302 65.71 32.20 -19.09
CA ASP A 302 66.47 33.03 -20.04
C ASP A 302 66.82 34.40 -19.44
N LEU A 303 65.86 35.06 -18.77
CA LEU A 303 66.09 36.34 -18.09
C LEU A 303 67.12 36.20 -16.96
N THR A 304 67.04 35.14 -16.17
CA THR A 304 68.00 34.86 -15.09
C THR A 304 69.40 34.62 -15.66
N GLU A 305 69.51 33.93 -16.81
CA GLU A 305 70.77 33.75 -17.51
C GLU A 305 71.33 35.08 -18.03
N MET A 306 70.50 35.91 -18.70
CA MET A 306 70.89 37.24 -19.16
C MET A 306 71.39 38.12 -18.01
N GLN A 307 70.68 38.15 -16.87
CA GLN A 307 71.09 38.89 -15.67
C GLN A 307 72.43 38.41 -15.12
N SER A 308 72.69 37.10 -15.16
CA SER A 308 73.99 36.51 -14.79
C SER A 308 75.11 36.96 -15.72
N GLN A 309 74.85 37.04 -17.03
CA GLN A 309 75.81 37.55 -18.02
C GLN A 309 76.08 39.04 -17.82
N VAL A 310 75.07 39.88 -17.60
CA VAL A 310 75.21 41.31 -17.28
C VAL A 310 76.08 41.49 -16.03
N LYS A 311 75.83 40.71 -14.97
CA LYS A 311 76.64 40.73 -13.75
C LYS A 311 78.11 40.35 -14.00
N LYS A 312 78.38 39.41 -14.90
CA LYS A 312 79.76 39.05 -15.33
C LYS A 312 80.41 40.20 -16.10
N LEU A 313 79.69 40.87 -17.00
CA LEU A 313 80.20 42.02 -17.76
C LEU A 313 80.53 43.20 -16.84
N GLN A 314 79.65 43.53 -15.90
CA GLN A 314 79.90 44.56 -14.88
C GLN A 314 81.20 44.30 -14.09
N LYS A 315 81.46 43.03 -13.71
CA LYS A 315 82.71 42.66 -13.03
C LYS A 315 83.96 42.84 -13.90
N LYS A 316 83.85 42.62 -15.22
CA LYS A 316 84.96 42.84 -16.15
C LYS A 316 85.24 44.33 -16.34
N LEU A 317 84.19 45.15 -16.46
CA LEU A 317 84.31 46.61 -16.60
C LEU A 317 84.89 47.33 -15.37
N LYS A 318 84.80 46.73 -14.17
CA LYS A 318 85.51 47.23 -12.96
C LYS A 318 87.00 46.94 -12.92
N ARG A 319 87.50 46.05 -13.78
CA ARG A 319 88.91 45.58 -13.80
C ARG A 319 89.76 46.28 -14.87
N VAL A 320 89.13 47.13 -15.68
CA VAL A 320 89.76 48.03 -16.66
C VAL A 320 89.82 49.41 -16.01
#